data_AF-A5IZ07-F1
#
_entry.id   AF-A5IZ07-F1
#
_cell.length_a   1.000
_cell.length_b   1.000
_cell.length_c   1.000
_cell.angle_alpha   90.00
_cell.angle_beta   90.00
_cell.angle_gamma   90.00
#
_symmetry.space_group_name_H-M   'P 1'
#
loop_
_entity.id
_entity.type
_entity.pdbx_description
1 polymer ?
#
loop_
_entity_poly.entity_id
_entity_poly.type
_entity_poly.pdbx_seq_one_letter_code
_entity_poly.pdbx_strand_id
1 'polypeptide(L)'
;MQIKRDFYLNKLIEKMNNSRVKIITGIRRCGKSYLLLKIFYEYLLAKNIQKEQIITMTLEDIEFLEYRNPIRLNEYIKSKITDENKNYYVIIDEIQYCETIKNPYLENGNYDVSFIDVLLSLVKMTNVDVYITGSNSKMLSTDVLTQFRDRGDEIRVNPLSYSEIYDLFENKQQALEHYMVYGGLPEIYACSSDEEKSKYLKDVFTKTYIKDILERHNIYNEKEVLEILLNFISSSIGSLTNPTKLSNRFLSTKNIKIGSNTI
;
A
#
# COMPACT_ATOMS: atom_id res chain seq x y z
N MET A 1 -18.67 -5.81 -9.41
CA MET A 1 -17.86 -6.71 -10.27
C MET A 1 -16.61 -7.13 -9.48
N GLN A 2 -16.25 -8.40 -9.44
CA GLN A 2 -15.02 -8.88 -8.78
C GLN A 2 -13.95 -9.11 -9.85
N ILE A 3 -12.86 -8.34 -9.79
CA ILE A 3 -11.71 -8.50 -10.68
C ILE A 3 -10.75 -9.48 -10.02
N LYS A 4 -10.44 -10.58 -10.72
CA LYS A 4 -9.52 -11.60 -10.21
C LYS A 4 -8.10 -11.03 -10.14
N ARG A 5 -7.34 -11.45 -9.12
CA ARG A 5 -5.94 -11.05 -8.88
C ARG A 5 -5.05 -12.30 -8.72
N ASP A 6 -5.28 -13.31 -9.56
CA ASP A 6 -4.76 -14.67 -9.37
C ASP A 6 -3.24 -14.72 -9.24
N PHE A 7 -2.51 -13.89 -9.99
CA PHE A 7 -1.05 -13.76 -9.85
C PHE A 7 -0.63 -13.38 -8.42
N TYR A 8 -1.31 -12.41 -7.81
CA TYR A 8 -1.00 -11.96 -6.46
C TYR A 8 -1.54 -12.91 -5.39
N LEU A 9 -2.72 -13.50 -5.63
CA LEU A 9 -3.27 -14.54 -4.75
C LEU A 9 -2.33 -15.73 -4.66
N ASN A 10 -1.82 -16.24 -5.80
CA ASN A 10 -0.89 -17.35 -5.81
C ASN A 10 0.41 -17.04 -5.07
N LYS A 11 0.94 -15.82 -5.17
CA LYS A 11 2.10 -15.38 -4.37
C LYS A 11 1.83 -15.41 -2.86
N LEU A 12 0.62 -15.06 -2.42
CA LEU A 12 0.24 -15.16 -1.01
C LEU A 12 0.18 -16.63 -0.58
N ILE A 13 -0.42 -17.49 -1.41
CA ILE A 13 -0.57 -18.92 -1.15
C ILE A 13 0.80 -19.62 -1.05
N GLU A 14 1.72 -19.34 -1.97
CA GLU A 14 3.08 -19.90 -1.97
C GLU A 14 3.89 -19.54 -0.71
N LYS A 15 3.54 -18.41 -0.06
CA LYS A 15 4.20 -17.90 1.13
C LYS A 15 3.40 -18.12 2.41
N MET A 16 2.28 -18.81 2.32
CA MET A 16 1.43 -19.11 3.46
C MET A 16 2.15 -20.07 4.43
N ASN A 17 2.02 -19.84 5.73
CA ASN A 17 2.59 -20.69 6.80
C ASN A 17 4.12 -20.88 6.76
N ASN A 18 4.87 -19.93 6.18
CA ASN A 18 6.33 -20.00 6.08
C ASN A 18 7.07 -19.27 7.23
N SER A 19 6.36 -18.94 8.33
CA SER A 19 6.86 -18.19 9.50
C SER A 19 7.40 -16.78 9.21
N ARG A 20 7.22 -16.26 7.98
CA ARG A 20 7.60 -14.90 7.60
C ARG A 20 6.36 -14.03 7.50
N VAL A 21 6.50 -12.75 7.85
CA VAL A 21 5.42 -11.77 7.69
C VAL A 21 5.21 -11.50 6.19
N LYS A 22 3.99 -11.58 5.69
CA LYS A 22 3.66 -11.15 4.32
C LYS A 22 3.42 -9.65 4.33
N ILE A 23 4.29 -8.90 3.65
CA ILE A 23 4.25 -7.44 3.60
C ILE A 23 3.76 -7.02 2.22
N ILE A 24 2.51 -6.55 2.15
CA ILE A 24 1.86 -6.17 0.91
C ILE A 24 2.07 -4.67 0.71
N THR A 25 2.91 -4.32 -0.24
CA THR A 25 3.27 -2.92 -0.57
C THR A 25 2.70 -2.52 -1.92
N GLY A 26 2.64 -1.23 -2.20
CA GLY A 26 2.12 -0.71 -3.47
C GLY A 26 1.50 0.66 -3.35
N ILE A 27 1.29 1.31 -4.49
CA ILE A 27 0.73 2.66 -4.54
C ILE A 27 -0.69 2.70 -3.95
N ARG A 28 -1.13 3.87 -3.49
CA ARG A 28 -2.53 4.02 -3.05
C ARG A 28 -3.48 3.72 -4.19
N ARG A 29 -4.60 3.10 -3.83
CA ARG A 29 -5.70 2.68 -4.72
C ARG A 29 -5.40 1.53 -5.69
N CYS A 30 -4.25 0.83 -5.60
CA CYS A 30 -3.99 -0.35 -6.46
C CYS A 30 -4.71 -1.64 -6.04
N GLY A 31 -5.51 -1.62 -4.96
CA GLY A 31 -6.32 -2.76 -4.52
C GLY A 31 -5.63 -3.72 -3.54
N LYS A 32 -4.70 -3.24 -2.70
CA LYS A 32 -4.04 -4.06 -1.64
C LYS A 32 -5.05 -4.60 -0.62
N SER A 33 -5.85 -3.71 -0.03
CA SER A 33 -6.88 -4.07 0.95
C SER A 33 -7.89 -5.03 0.34
N TYR A 34 -8.31 -4.79 -0.91
CA TYR A 34 -9.19 -5.71 -1.63
C TYR A 34 -8.56 -7.10 -1.84
N LEU A 35 -7.28 -7.17 -2.20
CA LEU A 35 -6.56 -8.43 -2.34
C LEU A 35 -6.57 -9.23 -1.01
N LEU A 36 -6.31 -8.59 0.13
CA LEU A 36 -6.25 -9.29 1.42
C LEU A 36 -7.62 -9.54 2.06
N LEU A 37 -8.38 -8.46 2.29
CA LEU A 37 -9.63 -8.49 3.06
C LEU A 37 -10.80 -9.10 2.29
N LYS A 38 -10.71 -9.18 0.95
CA LYS A 38 -11.74 -9.81 0.12
C LYS A 38 -11.23 -11.09 -0.53
N ILE A 39 -10.28 -11.02 -1.46
CA ILE A 39 -9.87 -12.17 -2.26
C ILE A 39 -9.19 -13.26 -1.41
N PHE A 40 -8.17 -12.89 -0.63
CA PHE A 40 -7.44 -13.83 0.20
C PHE A 40 -8.30 -14.35 1.35
N TYR A 41 -9.09 -13.49 1.98
CA TYR A 41 -10.09 -13.90 2.98
C TYR A 41 -11.06 -14.97 2.44
N GLU A 42 -11.65 -14.75 1.25
CA GLU A 42 -12.53 -15.72 0.61
C GLU A 42 -11.80 -17.03 0.27
N TYR A 43 -10.55 -16.95 -0.17
CA TYR A 43 -9.72 -18.14 -0.39
C TYR A 43 -9.51 -18.95 0.89
N LEU A 44 -9.22 -18.31 2.03
CA LEU A 44 -9.04 -19.00 3.32
C LEU A 44 -10.33 -19.72 3.74
N LEU A 45 -11.48 -19.05 3.60
CA LEU A 45 -12.79 -19.68 3.87
C LEU A 45 -13.05 -20.89 2.95
N ALA A 46 -12.73 -20.78 1.66
CA ALA A 46 -12.84 -21.88 0.70
C ALA A 46 -11.90 -23.06 1.03
N LYS A 47 -10.86 -22.84 1.83
CA LYS A 47 -9.98 -23.88 2.39
C LYS A 47 -10.46 -24.44 3.74
N ASN A 48 -11.72 -24.20 4.10
CA ASN A 48 -12.33 -24.65 5.36
C ASN A 48 -11.67 -24.06 6.62
N ILE A 49 -11.00 -22.92 6.51
CA ILE A 49 -10.53 -22.17 7.68
C ILE A 49 -11.74 -21.44 8.27
N GLN A 50 -11.95 -21.60 9.57
CA GLN A 50 -13.10 -20.99 10.25
C GLN A 50 -12.93 -19.47 10.35
N LYS A 51 -14.04 -18.72 10.37
CA LYS A 51 -14.00 -17.25 10.44
C LYS A 51 -13.25 -16.76 11.68
N GLU A 52 -13.38 -17.48 12.79
CA GLU A 52 -12.75 -17.19 14.06
C GLU A 52 -11.22 -17.37 14.02
N GLN A 53 -10.71 -18.12 13.04
CA GLN A 53 -9.28 -18.28 12.78
C GLN A 53 -8.70 -17.17 11.88
N ILE A 54 -9.55 -16.32 11.29
CA ILE A 54 -9.11 -15.24 10.40
C ILE A 54 -9.36 -13.90 11.09
N ILE A 55 -8.30 -13.33 11.64
CA ILE A 55 -8.36 -12.07 12.41
C ILE A 55 -8.05 -10.93 11.44
N THR A 56 -9.06 -10.16 11.07
CA THR A 56 -8.92 -9.00 10.17
C THR A 56 -9.07 -7.69 10.93
N MET A 57 -8.20 -6.73 10.67
CA MET A 57 -8.26 -5.38 11.24
C MET A 57 -7.84 -4.34 10.22
N THR A 58 -8.55 -3.21 10.15
CA THR A 58 -8.17 -2.06 9.33
C THR A 58 -7.93 -0.88 10.26
N LEU A 59 -6.67 -0.53 10.54
CA LEU A 59 -6.37 0.45 11.58
C LEU A 59 -6.85 1.88 11.26
N GLU A 60 -7.21 2.15 10.00
CA GLU A 60 -7.88 3.39 9.59
C GLU A 60 -9.32 3.48 10.10
N ASP A 61 -10.01 2.36 10.29
CA ASP A 61 -11.41 2.35 10.69
C ASP A 61 -11.60 2.82 12.14
N ILE A 62 -12.70 3.51 12.37
CA ILE A 62 -13.03 4.09 13.67
C ILE A 62 -13.14 3.04 14.79
N GLU A 63 -13.61 1.84 14.43
CA GLU A 63 -13.80 0.70 15.34
C GLU A 63 -12.47 0.21 15.93
N PHE A 64 -11.34 0.48 15.26
CA PHE A 64 -10.02 0.05 15.69
C PHE A 64 -9.15 1.19 16.24
N LEU A 65 -9.74 2.35 16.56
CA LEU A 65 -9.03 3.50 17.12
C LEU A 65 -8.18 3.15 18.36
N GLU A 66 -8.72 2.35 19.29
CA GLU A 66 -7.99 1.91 20.49
C GLU A 66 -6.74 1.09 20.14
N TYR A 67 -6.83 0.28 19.08
CA TYR A 67 -5.75 -0.60 18.64
C TYR A 67 -4.75 0.09 17.71
N ARG A 68 -4.83 1.42 17.55
CA ARG A 68 -3.70 2.23 17.05
C ARG A 68 -2.57 2.31 18.08
N ASN A 69 -2.83 1.94 19.34
CA ASN A 69 -1.81 1.69 20.33
C ASN A 69 -1.21 0.28 20.16
N PRO A 70 0.11 0.12 19.97
CA PRO A 70 0.72 -1.18 19.68
C PRO A 70 0.58 -2.21 20.81
N ILE A 71 0.55 -1.77 22.06
CA ILE A 71 0.36 -2.67 23.21
C ILE A 71 -1.06 -3.25 23.18
N ARG A 72 -2.07 -2.37 23.03
CA ARG A 72 -3.48 -2.78 22.91
C ARG A 72 -3.73 -3.66 21.71
N LEU A 73 -3.09 -3.36 20.58
CA LEU A 73 -3.20 -4.16 19.37
C LEU A 73 -2.70 -5.59 19.59
N ASN A 74 -1.51 -5.73 20.18
CA ASN A 74 -0.94 -7.04 20.48
C ASN A 74 -1.80 -7.83 21.48
N GLU A 75 -2.31 -7.18 22.54
CA GLU A 75 -3.24 -7.79 23.50
C GLU A 75 -4.51 -8.30 22.81
N TYR A 76 -5.12 -7.46 21.98
CA TYR A 76 -6.34 -7.79 21.24
C TYR A 76 -6.14 -8.99 20.32
N ILE A 77 -5.11 -8.97 19.47
CA ILE A 77 -4.84 -10.08 18.53
C ILE A 77 -4.61 -11.38 19.31
N LYS A 78 -3.79 -11.36 20.37
CA LYS A 78 -3.54 -12.56 21.19
C LYS A 78 -4.80 -13.06 21.89
N SER A 79 -5.69 -12.19 22.32
CA SER A 79 -6.96 -12.60 22.94
C SER A 79 -7.88 -13.37 21.99
N LYS A 80 -7.71 -13.21 20.66
CA LYS A 80 -8.46 -13.95 19.64
C LYS A 80 -7.84 -15.31 19.30
N ILE A 81 -6.58 -15.52 19.67
CA ILE A 81 -5.85 -16.78 19.45
C ILE A 81 -6.08 -17.66 20.67
N THR A 82 -7.12 -18.49 20.60
CA THR A 82 -7.64 -19.24 21.75
C THR A 82 -7.25 -20.72 21.76
N ASP A 83 -6.76 -21.26 20.64
CA ASP A 83 -6.39 -22.67 20.51
C ASP A 83 -5.03 -22.83 19.83
N GLU A 84 -4.01 -23.26 20.58
CA GLU A 84 -2.65 -23.43 20.06
C GLU A 84 -2.55 -24.52 18.97
N ASN A 85 -3.54 -25.42 18.87
CA ASN A 85 -3.55 -26.48 17.86
C ASN A 85 -4.16 -26.02 16.53
N LYS A 86 -4.72 -24.81 16.47
CA LYS A 86 -5.29 -24.23 15.25
C LYS A 86 -4.36 -23.16 14.71
N ASN A 87 -4.26 -23.12 13.38
CA ASN A 87 -3.59 -22.02 12.68
C ASN A 87 -4.52 -20.80 12.60
N TYR A 88 -3.97 -19.63 12.88
CA TYR A 88 -4.65 -18.34 12.78
C TYR A 88 -3.99 -17.49 11.71
N TYR A 89 -4.80 -16.75 10.97
CA TYR A 89 -4.38 -15.85 9.90
C TYR A 89 -4.70 -14.42 10.32
N VAL A 90 -3.67 -13.63 10.60
CA VAL A 90 -3.80 -12.26 11.08
C VAL A 90 -3.55 -11.32 9.91
N ILE A 91 -4.58 -10.57 9.51
CA ILE A 91 -4.57 -9.63 8.40
C ILE A 91 -4.77 -8.22 8.96
N ILE A 92 -3.74 -7.37 8.89
CA ILE A 92 -3.78 -5.99 9.40
C ILE A 92 -3.55 -5.01 8.25
N ASP A 93 -4.58 -4.23 7.93
CA ASP A 93 -4.58 -3.23 6.87
C ASP A 93 -4.20 -1.85 7.42
N GLU A 94 -3.49 -1.07 6.60
CA GLU A 94 -3.10 0.31 6.87
C GLU A 94 -2.28 0.49 8.17
N ILE A 95 -1.24 -0.34 8.34
CA ILE A 95 -0.45 -0.40 9.59
C ILE A 95 0.17 0.93 10.02
N GLN A 96 0.33 1.89 9.10
CA GLN A 96 0.88 3.21 9.44
C GLN A 96 -0.01 4.05 10.36
N TYR A 97 -1.25 3.60 10.62
CA TYR A 97 -2.11 4.19 11.65
C TYR A 97 -1.77 3.70 13.06
N CYS A 98 -0.98 2.62 13.21
CA CYS A 98 -0.42 2.24 14.50
C CYS A 98 0.67 3.24 14.88
N GLU A 99 0.50 3.89 16.02
CA GLU A 99 1.45 4.89 16.50
C GLU A 99 2.65 4.24 17.19
N THR A 100 3.76 4.98 17.23
CA THR A 100 4.90 4.66 18.10
C THR A 100 4.73 5.41 19.41
N ILE A 101 4.75 4.69 20.53
CA ILE A 101 4.49 5.24 21.87
C ILE A 101 5.71 5.06 22.77
N LYS A 102 5.86 5.92 23.77
CA LYS A 102 6.84 5.72 24.83
C LYS A 102 6.55 4.41 25.57
N ASN A 103 7.58 3.62 25.86
CA ASN A 103 7.39 2.39 26.63
C ASN A 103 6.90 2.74 28.05
N PRO A 104 5.67 2.38 28.43
CA PRO A 104 5.10 2.77 29.72
C PRO A 104 5.74 2.04 30.91
N TYR A 105 6.53 1.00 30.67
CA TYR A 105 7.21 0.20 31.70
C TYR A 105 8.65 0.66 31.97
N LEU A 106 9.16 1.65 31.22
CA LEU A 106 10.52 2.16 31.36
C LEU A 106 10.49 3.66 31.70
N GLU A 107 10.47 3.99 32.99
CA GLU A 107 10.68 5.35 33.46
C GLU A 107 12.11 5.78 33.09
N ASN A 108 12.25 6.63 32.05
CA ASN A 108 13.51 7.11 31.46
C ASN A 108 14.18 6.19 30.41
N GLY A 109 13.46 5.25 29.83
CA GLY A 109 13.97 4.45 28.71
C GLY A 109 14.01 5.23 27.38
N ASN A 110 15.07 5.02 26.59
CA ASN A 110 15.15 5.49 25.19
C ASN A 110 14.52 4.51 24.19
N TYR A 111 13.66 3.60 24.67
CA TYR A 111 13.01 2.60 23.85
C TYR A 111 11.53 2.91 23.71
N ASP A 112 11.11 3.12 22.46
CA ASP A 112 9.70 3.32 22.12
C ASP A 112 9.11 2.01 21.59
N VAL A 113 7.83 1.78 21.88
CA VAL A 113 7.07 0.62 21.40
C VAL A 113 6.36 1.02 20.12
N SER A 114 6.47 0.19 19.09
CA SER A 114 5.93 0.44 17.76
C SER A 114 5.20 -0.79 17.21
N PHE A 115 4.63 -0.66 16.01
CA PHE A 115 4.06 -1.79 15.29
C PHE A 115 5.08 -2.92 15.03
N ILE A 116 6.38 -2.60 14.95
CA ILE A 116 7.45 -3.60 14.79
C ILE A 116 7.44 -4.59 15.95
N ASP A 117 7.24 -4.13 17.18
CA ASP A 117 7.17 -4.97 18.38
C ASP A 117 6.00 -5.95 18.33
N VAL A 118 4.85 -5.49 17.82
CA VAL A 118 3.66 -6.32 17.61
C VAL A 118 3.98 -7.44 16.63
N LEU A 119 4.58 -7.12 15.49
CA LEU A 119 4.96 -8.12 14.49
C LEU A 119 5.99 -9.12 15.05
N LEU A 120 7.01 -8.65 15.77
CA LEU A 120 8.00 -9.51 16.41
C LEU A 120 7.39 -10.44 17.46
N SER A 121 6.34 -9.99 18.15
CA SER A 121 5.57 -10.79 19.09
C SER A 121 4.77 -11.88 18.37
N LEU A 122 4.09 -11.55 17.27
CA LEU A 122 3.25 -12.48 16.51
C LEU A 122 4.05 -13.53 15.74
N VAL A 123 5.18 -13.14 15.13
CA VAL A 123 6.05 -14.05 14.35
C VAL A 123 6.65 -15.19 15.19
N LYS A 124 6.75 -15.00 16.51
CA LYS A 124 7.22 -16.06 17.44
C LYS A 124 6.17 -17.15 17.66
N MET A 125 4.91 -16.90 17.34
CA MET A 125 3.82 -17.87 17.52
C MET A 125 3.80 -18.81 16.31
N THR A 126 4.01 -20.10 16.55
CA THR A 126 4.15 -21.12 15.49
C THR A 126 2.85 -21.39 14.73
N ASN A 127 1.71 -21.08 15.34
CA ASN A 127 0.37 -21.27 14.80
C ASN A 127 -0.25 -19.97 14.25
N VAL A 128 0.56 -18.92 14.01
CA VAL A 128 0.07 -17.63 13.51
C VAL A 128 0.76 -17.26 12.21
N ASP A 129 -0.04 -16.89 11.21
CA ASP A 129 0.43 -16.42 9.92
C ASP A 129 0.01 -14.97 9.68
N VAL A 130 0.98 -14.07 9.49
CA VAL A 130 0.74 -12.61 9.52
C VAL A 130 0.84 -11.99 8.14
N TYR A 131 -0.16 -11.16 7.81
CA TYR A 131 -0.30 -10.41 6.56
C TYR A 131 -0.56 -8.95 6.89
N ILE A 132 0.23 -8.06 6.31
CA ILE A 132 0.10 -6.63 6.56
C ILE A 132 0.05 -5.84 5.27
N THR A 133 -0.68 -4.72 5.28
CA THR A 133 -0.56 -3.71 4.24
C THR A 133 -0.15 -2.37 4.84
N GLY A 134 0.33 -1.50 3.97
CA GLY A 134 0.20 -0.09 4.20
C GLY A 134 0.59 0.72 2.98
N SER A 135 0.30 2.00 3.05
CA SER A 135 0.45 2.91 1.93
C SER A 135 1.83 3.56 1.89
N ASN A 136 2.39 3.70 0.68
CA ASN A 136 3.77 4.13 0.44
C ASN A 136 4.21 5.44 1.12
N SER A 137 3.30 6.37 1.47
CA SER A 137 3.70 7.69 1.97
C SER A 137 4.20 7.69 3.42
N LYS A 138 3.68 6.79 4.27
CA LYS A 138 4.16 6.57 5.65
C LYS A 138 4.73 5.17 5.88
N MET A 139 4.27 4.16 5.14
CA MET A 139 4.56 2.75 5.43
C MET A 139 5.83 2.21 4.75
N LEU A 140 6.29 2.84 3.66
CA LEU A 140 7.64 2.61 3.11
C LEU A 140 8.68 3.46 3.83
N SER A 141 8.62 3.56 5.16
CA SER A 141 9.86 3.83 5.87
C SER A 141 10.76 2.65 5.54
N THR A 142 12.00 2.96 5.16
CA THR A 142 13.08 1.97 5.09
C THR A 142 13.06 1.06 6.32
N ASP A 143 12.56 1.52 7.47
CA ASP A 143 12.55 0.83 8.74
C ASP A 143 11.74 -0.47 8.76
N VAL A 144 10.49 -0.52 8.26
CA VAL A 144 9.74 -1.80 8.26
C VAL A 144 10.43 -2.83 7.37
N LEU A 145 10.80 -2.44 6.14
CA LEU A 145 11.49 -3.34 5.22
C LEU A 145 12.92 -3.68 5.68
N THR A 146 13.59 -2.80 6.41
CA THR A 146 14.94 -3.04 6.95
C THR A 146 14.89 -3.96 8.17
N GLN A 147 13.97 -3.72 9.11
CA GLN A 147 13.77 -4.56 10.29
C GLN A 147 13.25 -5.95 9.93
N PHE A 148 12.45 -6.05 8.85
CA PHE A 148 11.90 -7.32 8.36
C PHE A 148 12.60 -7.88 7.13
N ARG A 149 13.78 -7.37 6.74
CA ARG A 149 14.51 -7.86 5.55
C ARG A 149 14.66 -9.39 5.56
N ASP A 150 15.00 -9.96 6.71
CA ASP A 150 15.21 -11.40 6.86
C ASP A 150 14.01 -12.14 7.46
N ARG A 151 12.92 -11.43 7.82
CA ARG A 151 11.76 -11.96 8.55
C ARG A 151 10.42 -11.73 7.86
N GLY A 152 10.43 -11.03 6.73
CA GLY A 152 9.26 -10.71 5.94
C GLY A 152 9.46 -11.06 4.47
N ASP A 153 8.35 -11.27 3.78
CA ASP A 153 8.26 -11.42 2.34
C ASP A 153 7.50 -10.22 1.76
N GLU A 154 8.18 -9.40 0.97
CA GLU A 154 7.52 -8.30 0.28
C GLU A 154 6.77 -8.80 -0.96
N ILE A 155 5.48 -8.45 -1.05
CA ILE A 155 4.65 -8.65 -2.23
C ILE A 155 4.20 -7.28 -2.72
N ARG A 156 4.93 -6.76 -3.72
CA ARG A 156 4.63 -5.46 -4.33
C ARG A 156 3.46 -5.56 -5.32
N VAL A 157 2.31 -5.04 -4.92
CA VAL A 157 1.07 -5.00 -5.70
C VAL A 157 1.04 -3.76 -6.59
N ASN A 158 0.92 -4.00 -7.89
CA ASN A 158 0.75 -2.95 -8.89
C ASN A 158 -0.73 -2.73 -9.19
N PRO A 159 -1.08 -1.63 -9.88
CA PRO A 159 -2.37 -1.52 -10.55
C PRO A 159 -2.66 -2.74 -11.43
N LEU A 160 -3.93 -2.91 -11.79
CA LEU A 160 -4.38 -3.99 -12.66
C LEU A 160 -3.55 -4.00 -13.93
N SER A 161 -3.08 -5.18 -14.30
CA SER A 161 -2.44 -5.45 -15.57
C SER A 161 -3.48 -5.56 -16.68
N TYR A 162 -3.04 -5.44 -17.94
CA TYR A 162 -3.92 -5.72 -19.09
C TYR A 162 -4.51 -7.14 -19.03
N SER A 163 -3.75 -8.13 -18.56
CA SER A 163 -4.24 -9.50 -18.34
C SER A 163 -5.34 -9.61 -17.28
N GLU A 164 -5.45 -8.67 -16.33
CA GLU A 164 -6.52 -8.69 -15.32
C GLU A 164 -7.79 -7.97 -15.80
N ILE A 165 -7.70 -7.19 -16.90
CA ILE A 165 -8.79 -6.31 -17.33
C ILE A 165 -9.36 -6.66 -18.70
N TYR A 166 -8.65 -7.44 -19.53
CA TYR A 166 -9.11 -7.74 -20.88
C TYR A 166 -10.45 -8.50 -20.92
N ASP A 167 -10.73 -9.35 -19.93
CA ASP A 167 -11.99 -10.09 -19.78
C ASP A 167 -13.16 -9.20 -19.30
N LEU A 168 -12.90 -7.94 -18.93
CA LEU A 168 -13.94 -6.98 -18.55
C LEU A 168 -14.62 -6.35 -19.78
N PHE A 169 -14.05 -6.55 -20.97
CA PHE A 169 -14.55 -5.99 -22.23
C PHE A 169 -14.86 -7.12 -23.20
N GLU A 170 -15.89 -6.95 -24.02
CA GLU A 170 -16.20 -7.90 -25.10
C GLU A 170 -15.11 -7.92 -26.18
N ASN A 171 -14.48 -6.76 -26.42
CA ASN A 171 -13.45 -6.59 -27.44
C ASN A 171 -12.09 -6.26 -26.80
N LYS A 172 -11.10 -7.12 -27.06
CA LYS A 172 -9.71 -6.95 -26.57
C LYS A 172 -9.05 -5.66 -27.07
N GLN A 173 -9.37 -5.20 -28.27
CA GLN A 173 -8.88 -3.94 -28.81
C GLN A 173 -9.41 -2.75 -28.00
N GLN A 174 -10.71 -2.76 -27.66
CA GLN A 174 -11.29 -1.73 -26.80
C GLN A 174 -10.68 -1.75 -25.39
N ALA A 175 -10.47 -2.94 -24.82
CA ALA A 175 -9.77 -3.08 -23.54
C ALA A 175 -8.36 -2.47 -23.60
N LEU A 176 -7.64 -2.69 -24.71
CA LEU A 176 -6.28 -2.20 -24.90
C LEU A 176 -6.27 -0.68 -25.03
N GLU A 177 -7.13 -0.12 -25.87
CA GLU A 177 -7.29 1.33 -26.04
C GLU A 177 -7.64 2.00 -24.70
N HIS A 178 -8.62 1.45 -23.98
CA HIS A 178 -9.00 1.94 -22.66
C HIS A 178 -7.84 1.86 -21.67
N TYR A 179 -7.11 0.74 -21.63
CA TYR A 179 -5.95 0.57 -20.74
C TYR A 179 -4.81 1.54 -21.07
N MET A 180 -4.54 1.79 -22.36
CA MET A 180 -3.51 2.73 -22.80
C MET A 180 -3.86 4.17 -22.42
N VAL A 181 -5.14 4.53 -22.41
CA VAL A 181 -5.61 5.88 -22.07
C VAL A 181 -5.72 6.09 -20.56
N TYR A 182 -6.36 5.18 -19.83
CA TYR A 182 -6.72 5.38 -18.41
C TYR A 182 -5.87 4.59 -17.41
N GLY A 183 -5.10 3.60 -17.89
CA GLY A 183 -4.27 2.75 -17.05
C GLY A 183 -5.07 1.71 -16.25
N GLY A 184 -4.42 1.15 -15.23
CA GLY A 184 -4.90 -0.02 -14.48
C GLY A 184 -5.45 0.25 -13.08
N LEU A 185 -5.75 1.49 -12.70
CA LEU A 185 -6.30 1.74 -11.36
C LEU A 185 -7.71 1.11 -11.26
N PRO A 186 -7.99 0.24 -10.27
CA PRO A 186 -9.27 -0.47 -10.16
C PRO A 186 -10.53 0.39 -10.28
N GLU A 187 -10.57 1.56 -9.64
CA GLU A 187 -11.77 2.41 -9.64
C GLU A 187 -12.15 2.92 -11.04
N ILE A 188 -11.18 3.04 -11.96
CA ILE A 188 -11.43 3.49 -13.34
C ILE A 188 -12.47 2.61 -14.02
N TYR A 189 -12.45 1.31 -13.72
CA TYR A 189 -13.35 0.31 -14.32
C TYR A 189 -14.74 0.33 -13.69
N ALA A 190 -14.94 1.09 -12.60
CA ALA A 190 -16.26 1.36 -12.03
C ALA A 190 -16.87 2.68 -12.56
N CYS A 191 -16.05 3.60 -13.08
CA CYS A 191 -16.52 4.87 -13.63
C CYS A 191 -17.28 4.69 -14.95
N SER A 192 -18.41 5.39 -15.09
CA SER A 192 -19.32 5.21 -16.23
C SER A 192 -18.92 6.04 -17.44
N SER A 193 -18.40 7.26 -17.25
CA SER A 193 -18.04 8.17 -18.35
C SER A 193 -16.54 8.48 -18.40
N ASP A 194 -16.09 9.05 -19.52
CA ASP A 194 -14.69 9.44 -19.71
C ASP A 194 -14.33 10.70 -18.89
N GLU A 195 -15.29 11.60 -18.68
CA GLU A 195 -15.15 12.75 -17.80
C GLU A 195 -14.94 12.32 -16.35
N GLU A 196 -15.69 11.31 -15.90
CA GLU A 196 -15.56 10.75 -14.56
C GLU A 196 -14.19 10.10 -14.36
N LYS A 197 -13.75 9.27 -15.33
CA LYS A 197 -12.41 8.66 -15.33
C LYS A 197 -11.31 9.73 -15.29
N SER A 198 -11.40 10.75 -16.16
CA SER A 198 -10.44 11.85 -16.20
C SER A 198 -10.38 12.61 -14.88
N LYS A 199 -11.55 12.93 -14.30
CA LYS A 199 -11.66 13.60 -13.00
C LYS A 199 -11.06 12.75 -11.88
N TYR A 200 -11.35 11.46 -11.86
CA TYR A 200 -10.79 10.53 -10.88
C TYR A 200 -9.27 10.49 -10.96
N LEU A 201 -8.67 10.33 -12.16
CA LEU A 201 -7.21 10.29 -12.32
C LEU A 201 -6.54 11.57 -11.83
N LYS A 202 -7.11 12.73 -12.18
CA LYS A 202 -6.63 14.04 -11.72
C LYS A 202 -6.72 14.15 -10.19
N ASP A 203 -7.83 13.72 -9.61
CA ASP A 203 -8.02 13.74 -8.16
C ASP A 203 -7.05 12.80 -7.43
N VAL A 204 -6.83 11.58 -7.94
CA VAL A 204 -5.82 10.66 -7.40
C VAL A 204 -4.43 11.30 -7.44
N PHE A 205 -4.06 11.87 -8.58
CA PHE A 205 -2.78 12.49 -8.75
C PHE A 205 -2.58 13.66 -7.76
N THR A 206 -3.48 14.63 -7.74
CA THR A 206 -3.32 15.85 -6.94
C THR A 206 -3.60 15.64 -5.45
N LYS A 207 -4.68 14.93 -5.08
CA LYS A 207 -5.12 14.80 -3.69
C LYS A 207 -4.47 13.65 -2.95
N THR A 208 -4.01 12.62 -3.67
CA THR A 208 -3.36 11.46 -3.06
C THR A 208 -1.84 11.52 -3.28
N TYR A 209 -1.37 11.39 -4.52
CA TYR A 209 0.07 11.21 -4.77
C TYR A 209 0.91 12.46 -4.50
N ILE A 210 0.50 13.63 -5.01
CA ILE A 210 1.23 14.88 -4.76
C ILE A 210 1.21 15.21 -3.26
N LYS A 211 0.04 15.17 -2.63
CA LYS A 211 -0.11 15.43 -1.20
C LYS A 211 0.81 14.51 -0.36
N ASP A 212 0.80 13.22 -0.66
CA ASP A 212 1.64 12.22 -0.02
C ASP A 212 3.15 12.50 -0.15
N ILE A 213 3.61 12.92 -1.33
CA ILE A 213 5.02 13.24 -1.57
C ILE A 213 5.42 14.49 -0.77
N LEU A 214 4.60 15.54 -0.81
CA LEU A 214 4.87 16.81 -0.12
C LEU A 214 4.92 16.61 1.39
N GLU A 215 3.94 15.90 1.97
CA GLU A 215 3.90 15.59 3.40
C GLU A 215 5.08 14.71 3.82
N ARG A 216 5.42 13.68 3.04
CA ARG A 216 6.53 12.76 3.36
C ARG A 216 7.87 13.47 3.42
N HIS A 217 8.13 14.36 2.47
CA HIS A 217 9.42 15.03 2.34
C HIS A 217 9.45 16.43 2.99
N ASN A 218 8.37 16.83 3.66
CA ASN A 218 8.21 18.18 4.23
C ASN A 218 8.48 19.29 3.20
N ILE A 219 8.11 19.05 1.94
CA ILE A 219 8.29 20.01 0.83
C ILE A 219 7.04 20.87 0.77
N TYR A 220 7.02 21.97 1.51
CA TYR A 220 5.84 22.85 1.58
C TYR A 220 5.92 24.04 0.61
N ASN A 221 7.13 24.48 0.26
CA ASN A 221 7.35 25.71 -0.52
C ASN A 221 7.52 25.49 -2.04
N GLU A 222 7.47 24.24 -2.52
CA GLU A 222 7.77 23.89 -3.91
C GLU A 222 6.66 23.07 -4.60
N LYS A 223 5.43 23.12 -4.10
CA LYS A 223 4.30 22.37 -4.70
C LYS A 223 4.10 22.70 -6.18
N GLU A 224 4.11 23.99 -6.52
CA GLU A 224 3.95 24.45 -7.91
C GLU A 224 5.10 23.94 -8.79
N VAL A 225 6.33 23.97 -8.25
CA VAL A 225 7.52 23.46 -8.93
C VAL A 225 7.39 21.96 -9.19
N LEU A 226 6.97 21.17 -8.19
CA LEU A 226 6.78 19.73 -8.35
C LEU A 226 5.71 19.41 -9.39
N GLU A 227 4.57 20.11 -9.38
CA GLU A 227 3.51 19.91 -10.37
C GLU A 227 3.98 20.26 -11.80
N ILE A 228 4.73 21.36 -11.97
CA ILE A 228 5.30 21.75 -13.26
C ILE A 228 6.33 20.71 -13.73
N LEU A 229 7.20 20.24 -12.84
CA LEU A 229 8.22 19.24 -13.14
C LEU A 229 7.57 17.95 -13.63
N LEU A 230 6.54 17.47 -12.93
CA LEU A 230 5.81 16.27 -13.30
C LEU A 230 5.10 16.43 -14.64
N ASN A 231 4.53 17.60 -14.94
CA ASN A 231 3.96 17.89 -16.26
C ASN A 231 5.02 17.86 -17.36
N PHE A 232 6.22 18.42 -17.11
CA PHE A 232 7.32 18.38 -18.07
C PHE A 232 7.82 16.97 -18.33
N ILE A 233 7.99 16.15 -17.29
CA ILE A 233 8.40 14.75 -17.42
C ILE A 233 7.32 13.95 -18.15
N SER A 234 6.05 14.14 -17.80
CA SER A 234 4.92 13.47 -18.44
C SER A 234 4.78 13.84 -19.93
N SER A 235 5.12 15.09 -20.32
CA SER A 235 5.14 15.50 -21.73
C SER A 235 6.28 14.85 -22.54
N SER A 236 7.24 14.23 -21.87
CA SER A 236 8.47 13.69 -22.45
C SER A 236 8.57 12.16 -22.28
N ILE A 237 7.46 11.46 -22.04
CA ILE A 237 7.43 10.00 -21.89
C ILE A 237 8.08 9.35 -23.12
N GLY A 238 9.04 8.46 -22.89
CA GLY A 238 9.79 7.77 -23.95
C GLY A 238 11.05 8.50 -24.44
N SER A 239 11.38 9.67 -23.88
CA SER A 239 12.62 10.40 -24.19
C SER A 239 13.56 10.48 -22.99
N LEU A 240 14.86 10.71 -23.25
CA LEU A 240 15.87 10.85 -22.20
C LEU A 240 15.68 12.17 -21.45
N THR A 241 15.54 12.07 -20.12
CA THR A 241 15.44 13.21 -19.22
C THR A 241 16.83 13.62 -18.72
N ASN A 242 17.14 14.93 -18.75
CA ASN A 242 18.37 15.48 -18.22
C ASN A 242 18.03 16.60 -17.20
N PRO A 243 18.50 16.54 -15.93
CA PRO A 243 18.20 17.54 -14.90
C PRO A 243 18.57 18.97 -15.31
N THR A 244 19.69 19.16 -16.01
CA THR A 244 20.09 20.49 -16.54
C THR A 244 19.11 20.99 -17.61
N LYS A 245 18.61 20.11 -18.48
CA LYS A 245 17.58 20.49 -19.48
C LYS A 245 16.27 20.89 -18.80
N LEU A 246 15.88 20.20 -17.74
CA LEU A 246 14.69 20.54 -16.97
C LEU A 246 14.86 21.88 -16.25
N SER A 247 16.01 22.13 -15.61
CA SER A 247 16.34 23.41 -14.97
C SER A 247 16.27 24.58 -15.96
N ASN A 248 16.85 24.40 -17.15
CA ASN A 248 16.77 25.40 -18.22
C ASN A 248 15.33 25.61 -18.71
N ARG A 249 14.52 24.55 -18.81
CA ARG A 249 13.11 24.64 -19.19
C ARG A 249 12.27 25.36 -18.14
N PHE A 250 12.55 25.16 -16.86
CA PHE A 250 11.94 25.92 -15.77
C PHE A 250 12.22 27.42 -15.91
N LEU A 251 13.48 27.76 -16.14
CA LEU A 251 13.90 29.15 -16.33
C LEU A 251 13.24 29.76 -17.58
N SER A 252 13.26 29.07 -18.72
CA SER A 252 12.77 29.61 -19.99
C SER A 252 11.26 29.77 -20.06
N THR A 253 10.50 28.86 -19.44
CA THR A 253 9.04 28.76 -19.66
C THR A 253 8.24 29.34 -18.49
N LYS A 254 8.82 29.36 -17.29
CA LYS A 254 8.15 29.78 -16.06
C LYS A 254 8.88 30.92 -15.33
N ASN A 255 10.06 31.33 -15.80
CA ASN A 255 10.93 32.30 -15.11
C ASN A 255 11.27 31.89 -13.67
N ILE A 256 11.25 30.59 -13.37
CA ILE A 256 11.60 30.05 -12.05
C ILE A 256 13.03 29.50 -12.14
N LYS A 257 13.93 29.98 -11.29
CA LYS A 257 15.32 29.51 -11.22
C LYS A 257 15.43 28.35 -10.22
N ILE A 258 15.61 27.14 -10.73
CA ILE A 258 15.81 25.92 -9.94
C ILE A 258 17.15 25.30 -10.32
N GLY A 259 17.95 24.88 -9.34
CA GLY A 259 19.22 24.22 -9.58
C GLY A 259 19.04 22.80 -10.13
N SER A 260 19.97 22.33 -10.96
CA SER A 260 19.94 20.95 -11.47
C SER A 260 20.06 19.89 -10.39
N ASN A 261 20.61 20.24 -9.22
CA ASN A 261 20.71 19.36 -8.06
C ASN A 261 19.42 19.31 -7.23
N THR A 262 18.50 20.25 -7.48
CA THR A 262 17.17 20.32 -6.83
C THR A 262 16.12 19.53 -7.62
N ILE A 263 16.39 19.25 -8.91
CA ILE A 263 15.57 18.43 -9.82
C ILE A 263 16.00 16.96 -9.71
#